data_AF-A0A4Q3SE70-F1
#
_entry.id   AF-A0A4Q3SE70-F1
#
_cell.length_a   1.000
_cell.length_b   1.000
_cell.length_c   1.000
_cell.angle_alpha   90.00
_cell.angle_beta   90.00
_cell.angle_gamma   90.00
#
_symmetry.space_group_name_H-M   'P 1'
#
loop_
_entity.id
_entity.type
_entity.pdbx_description
1 polymer ?
#
loop_
_entity_poly.entity_id
_entity_poly.type
_entity_poly.pdbx_seq_one_letter_code
_entity_poly.pdbx_strand_id
1 'polypeptide(L)'
;MVEQGDDLAEIILLALDRAGLRLDDGDIVAVAQKIVSKAEGRLVGLDSVTASPRAIELAAEADKDPRLMELILAESRDVLRIRKGAIIVRHNLGLVLANAGIDQSNVDHSDKTLALLLPVDPDASAQRLREALRGWRAR
;
A
#
# COMPACT_ATOMS: atom_id res chain seq x y z
N MET A 1 -3.56 -11.30 -11.54
CA MET A 1 -3.24 -9.98 -10.96
C MET A 1 -4.19 -9.79 -9.78
N VAL A 2 -3.76 -9.16 -8.68
CA VAL A 2 -4.66 -8.88 -7.56
C VAL A 2 -5.42 -7.57 -7.80
N GLU A 3 -6.72 -7.59 -7.60
CA GLU A 3 -7.66 -6.48 -7.79
C GLU A 3 -8.43 -6.15 -6.51
N GLN A 4 -9.17 -5.05 -6.52
CA GLN A 4 -9.99 -4.64 -5.38
C GLN A 4 -11.07 -5.69 -5.10
N GLY A 5 -11.18 -6.10 -3.84
CA GLY A 5 -12.16 -7.08 -3.38
C GLY A 5 -11.70 -8.54 -3.49
N ASP A 6 -10.51 -8.81 -4.03
CA ASP A 6 -9.95 -10.16 -4.07
C ASP A 6 -9.75 -10.76 -2.67
N ASP A 7 -10.12 -12.03 -2.50
CA ASP A 7 -9.81 -12.79 -1.30
C ASP A 7 -8.36 -13.30 -1.35
N LEU A 8 -7.47 -12.60 -0.64
CA LEU A 8 -6.06 -12.97 -0.58
C LEU A 8 -5.82 -14.33 0.07
N ALA A 9 -6.68 -14.78 1.00
CA ALA A 9 -6.54 -16.10 1.61
C ALA A 9 -6.80 -17.18 0.56
N GLU A 10 -7.91 -17.07 -0.18
CA GLU A 10 -8.23 -18.02 -1.25
C GLU A 10 -7.11 -18.09 -2.30
N ILE A 11 -6.60 -16.93 -2.74
CA ILE A 11 -5.50 -16.85 -3.71
C ILE A 11 -4.24 -17.53 -3.19
N ILE A 12 -3.86 -17.27 -1.93
CA ILE A 12 -2.66 -17.87 -1.32
C ILE A 12 -2.83 -19.38 -1.17
N LEU A 13 -3.98 -19.85 -0.68
CA LEU A 13 -4.25 -21.28 -0.49
C LEU A 13 -4.25 -22.04 -1.82
N LEU A 14 -4.83 -21.46 -2.88
CA LEU A 14 -4.78 -22.03 -4.22
C LEU A 14 -3.34 -22.09 -4.77
N ALA A 15 -2.52 -21.07 -4.49
CA ALA A 15 -1.12 -21.07 -4.88
C ALA A 15 -0.30 -22.13 -4.14
N LEU A 16 -0.53 -22.31 -2.84
CA LEU A 16 0.09 -23.36 -2.03
C LEU A 16 -0.27 -24.76 -2.54
N ASP A 17 -1.55 -25.01 -2.81
CA ASP A 17 -2.06 -26.28 -3.35
C ASP A 17 -1.38 -26.62 -4.69
N ARG A 18 -1.34 -25.66 -5.63
CA ARG A 18 -0.67 -25.80 -6.92
C ARG A 18 0.84 -26.05 -6.80
N ALA A 19 1.46 -25.51 -5.75
CA ALA A 19 2.87 -25.73 -5.47
C ALA A 19 3.14 -27.03 -4.69
N GLY A 20 2.10 -27.76 -4.28
CA GLY A 20 2.23 -28.93 -3.41
C GLY A 20 2.76 -28.61 -2.02
N LEU A 21 2.57 -27.36 -1.56
CA LEU A 21 3.03 -26.88 -0.26
C LEU A 21 1.90 -26.94 0.77
N ARG A 22 2.28 -27.17 2.02
CA ARG A 22 1.38 -27.11 3.18
C ARG A 22 1.91 -26.06 4.15
N LEU A 23 1.00 -25.47 4.92
CA LEU A 23 1.36 -24.64 6.06
C LEU A 23 1.34 -25.51 7.30
N ASP A 24 2.44 -25.51 8.04
CA ASP A 24 2.58 -26.20 9.31
C ASP A 24 2.60 -25.21 10.48
N ASP A 25 2.36 -25.74 11.69
CA ASP A 25 2.41 -24.94 12.91
C ASP A 25 3.83 -24.36 13.11
N GLY A 26 3.92 -23.03 13.17
CA GLY A 26 5.18 -22.30 13.30
C GLY A 26 5.63 -21.60 12.02
N ASP A 27 4.98 -21.87 10.89
CA ASP A 27 5.28 -21.18 9.64
C ASP A 27 4.94 -19.68 9.70
N ILE A 28 5.74 -18.90 8.97
CA ILE A 28 5.56 -17.46 8.80
C ILE A 28 5.22 -17.18 7.35
N VAL A 29 4.03 -16.63 7.13
CA VAL A 29 3.61 -16.14 5.81
C VAL A 29 3.92 -14.65 5.72
N ALA A 30 4.87 -14.28 4.87
CA ALA A 30 5.21 -12.90 4.60
C ALA A 30 4.53 -12.43 3.31
N VAL A 31 3.70 -11.39 3.42
CA VAL A 31 2.95 -10.84 2.28
C VAL A 31 3.40 -9.41 2.00
N ALA A 32 3.74 -9.13 0.74
CA ALA A 32 4.03 -7.78 0.32
C ALA A 32 2.77 -6.91 0.41
N GLN A 33 2.90 -5.74 1.05
CA GLN A 33 1.84 -4.74 1.22
C GLN A 33 1.04 -4.43 -0.05
N LYS A 34 1.65 -4.43 -1.25
CA LYS A 34 0.97 -3.99 -2.48
C LYS A 34 -0.29 -4.80 -2.77
N ILE A 35 -0.25 -6.12 -2.57
CA ILE A 35 -1.42 -6.95 -2.85
C ILE A 35 -2.51 -6.75 -1.81
N VAL A 36 -2.13 -6.48 -0.56
CA VAL A 36 -3.06 -6.10 0.52
C VAL A 36 -3.73 -4.76 0.20
N SER A 37 -2.94 -3.74 -0.13
CA SER A 37 -3.45 -2.43 -0.55
C SER A 37 -4.41 -2.53 -1.74
N LYS A 38 -4.10 -3.36 -2.75
CA LYS A 38 -4.98 -3.54 -3.91
C LYS A 38 -6.30 -4.19 -3.52
N ALA A 39 -6.25 -5.33 -2.82
CA ALA A 39 -7.43 -6.04 -2.34
C ALA A 39 -8.34 -5.14 -1.48
N GLU A 40 -7.74 -4.28 -0.66
CA GLU A 40 -8.44 -3.33 0.22
C GLU A 40 -8.84 -2.01 -0.46
N GLY A 41 -8.68 -1.88 -1.78
CA GLY A 41 -9.14 -0.71 -2.53
C GLY A 41 -8.36 0.58 -2.23
N ARG A 42 -7.07 0.46 -1.89
CA ARG A 42 -6.19 1.60 -1.55
C ARG A 42 -5.54 2.27 -2.77
N LEU A 43 -6.07 2.03 -3.97
CA LEU A 43 -5.61 2.62 -5.21
C LEU A 43 -6.38 3.92 -5.49
N VAL A 44 -5.67 5.03 -5.64
CA VAL A 44 -6.24 6.37 -5.83
C VAL A 44 -5.79 6.95 -7.16
N GLY A 45 -6.72 7.50 -7.93
CA GLY A 45 -6.39 8.29 -9.13
C GLY A 45 -6.01 9.71 -8.76
N LEU A 46 -4.84 10.19 -9.20
CA LEU A 46 -4.39 11.56 -8.91
C LEU A 46 -5.29 12.61 -9.57
N ASP A 47 -5.99 12.28 -10.65
CA ASP A 47 -7.02 13.13 -11.26
C ASP A 47 -8.18 13.47 -10.32
N SER A 48 -8.46 12.60 -9.34
CA SER A 48 -9.49 12.81 -8.32
C SER A 48 -9.03 13.64 -7.10
N VAL A 49 -7.74 14.01 -7.03
CA VAL A 49 -7.16 14.67 -5.86
C VAL A 49 -6.99 16.17 -6.11
N THR A 50 -7.51 16.99 -5.20
CA THR A 50 -7.29 18.44 -5.19
C THR A 50 -6.19 18.80 -4.19
N ALA A 51 -5.09 19.37 -4.68
CA ALA A 51 -3.98 19.76 -3.82
C ALA A 51 -4.30 20.99 -2.97
N SER A 52 -3.99 20.93 -1.67
CA SER A 52 -4.05 22.08 -0.77
C SER A 52 -2.91 23.07 -1.04
N PRO A 53 -3.01 24.34 -0.59
CA PRO A 53 -1.91 25.30 -0.70
C PRO A 53 -0.60 24.79 -0.09
N ARG A 54 -0.70 24.08 1.04
CA ARG A 54 0.46 23.46 1.71
C ARG A 54 1.07 22.34 0.86
N ALA A 55 0.26 21.50 0.23
CA ALA A 55 0.77 20.47 -0.66
C ALA A 55 1.47 21.07 -1.89
N ILE A 56 0.93 22.16 -2.46
CA ILE A 56 1.55 22.85 -3.59
C ILE A 56 2.94 23.41 -3.22
N GLU A 57 3.05 24.06 -2.06
CA GLU A 57 4.32 24.62 -1.56
C GLU A 57 5.38 23.52 -1.38
N LEU A 58 5.05 22.46 -0.64
CA LEU A 58 5.99 21.39 -0.34
C LEU A 58 6.34 20.55 -1.59
N ALA A 59 5.40 20.41 -2.52
CA ALA A 59 5.63 19.72 -3.79
C ALA A 59 6.67 20.45 -4.66
N ALA A 60 6.67 21.78 -4.66
CA ALA A 60 7.67 22.56 -5.37
C ALA A 60 9.08 22.35 -4.80
N GLU A 61 9.22 22.28 -3.46
CA GLU A 61 10.51 21.97 -2.80
C GLU A 61 10.96 20.53 -3.09
N ALA A 62 10.01 19.58 -3.09
CA ALA A 62 10.28 18.16 -3.30
C ALA A 62 10.42 17.76 -4.78
N ASP A 63 10.13 18.66 -5.73
CA ASP A 63 10.05 18.37 -7.18
C ASP A 63 9.10 17.18 -7.46
N LYS A 64 7.85 17.31 -6.98
CA LYS A 64 6.79 16.29 -7.06
C LYS A 64 5.47 16.87 -7.56
N ASP A 65 4.56 15.99 -7.98
CA ASP A 65 3.18 16.37 -8.27
C ASP A 65 2.47 16.84 -6.98
N PRO A 66 1.85 18.04 -6.96
CA PRO A 66 1.10 18.53 -5.79
C PRO A 66 -0.01 17.59 -5.31
N ARG A 67 -0.63 16.83 -6.21
CA ARG A 67 -1.70 15.89 -5.90
C ARG A 67 -1.16 14.65 -5.19
N LEU A 68 0.02 14.19 -5.59
CA LEU A 68 0.74 13.17 -4.84
C LEU A 68 1.16 13.69 -3.46
N MET A 69 1.65 14.94 -3.39
CA MET A 69 2.03 15.55 -2.12
C MET A 69 0.84 15.64 -1.17
N GLU A 70 -0.35 15.96 -1.67
CA GLU A 70 -1.58 15.96 -0.87
C GLU A 70 -1.83 14.58 -0.23
N LEU A 71 -1.72 13.49 -1.00
CA LEU A 71 -1.86 12.13 -0.46
C LEU A 71 -0.76 11.80 0.56
N ILE A 72 0.49 12.21 0.30
CA ILE A 72 1.59 12.02 1.24
C ILE A 72 1.28 12.72 2.56
N LEU A 73 0.79 13.96 2.52
CA LEU A 73 0.45 14.72 3.72
C LEU A 73 -0.77 14.13 4.45
N ALA A 74 -1.79 13.70 3.72
CA ALA A 74 -2.98 13.08 4.30
C ALA A 74 -2.65 11.78 5.06
N GLU A 75 -1.68 11.00 4.55
CA GLU A 75 -1.20 9.76 5.16
C GLU A 75 -0.10 9.99 6.23
N SER A 76 0.23 11.24 6.55
CA SER A 76 1.34 11.60 7.44
C SER A 76 0.94 12.48 8.62
N ARG A 77 1.63 12.27 9.75
CA ARG A 77 1.55 13.15 10.93
C ARG A 77 2.56 14.28 10.85
N ASP A 78 3.79 13.95 10.46
CA ASP A 78 4.92 14.89 10.44
C ASP A 78 5.74 14.77 9.17
N VAL A 79 6.19 15.91 8.66
CA VAL A 79 7.24 15.98 7.65
C VAL A 79 8.59 16.08 8.36
N LEU A 80 9.46 15.10 8.17
CA LEU A 80 10.76 15.04 8.85
C LEU A 80 11.89 15.61 7.99
N ARG A 81 11.81 15.42 6.67
CA ARG A 81 12.79 15.93 5.71
C ARG A 81 12.16 16.11 4.34
N ILE A 82 12.42 17.24 3.72
CA ILE A 82 12.17 17.46 2.29
C ILE A 82 13.48 17.82 1.61
N ARG A 83 13.66 17.31 0.40
CA ARG A 83 14.69 17.72 -0.56
C ARG A 83 14.21 17.41 -1.96
N LYS A 84 14.83 17.99 -2.98
CA LYS A 84 14.53 17.69 -4.37
C LYS A 84 14.50 16.17 -4.61
N GLY A 85 13.40 15.66 -5.14
CA GLY A 85 13.13 14.25 -5.44
C GLY A 85 12.65 13.38 -4.27
N ALA A 86 12.76 13.83 -3.01
CA ALA A 86 12.49 12.98 -1.85
C ALA A 86 11.85 13.74 -0.67
N ILE A 87 10.82 13.12 -0.09
CA ILE A 87 10.20 13.55 1.16
C ILE A 87 10.16 12.37 2.13
N ILE A 88 10.62 12.58 3.36
CA ILE A 88 10.55 11.61 4.46
C ILE A 88 9.55 12.13 5.49
N VAL A 89 8.61 11.27 5.86
CA VAL A 89 7.50 11.58 6.76
C VAL A 89 7.37 10.52 7.83
N ARG A 90 6.71 10.89 8.93
CA ARG A 90 6.11 9.94 9.86
C ARG A 90 4.68 9.67 9.41
N HIS A 91 4.43 8.46 8.91
CA HIS A 91 3.11 7.99 8.50
C HIS A 91 2.13 7.94 9.68
N ASN A 92 0.83 7.97 9.41
CA ASN A 92 -0.24 7.80 10.41
C ASN A 92 -0.16 6.47 11.18
N LEU A 93 0.51 5.48 10.60
CA LEU A 93 0.83 4.17 11.20
C LEU A 93 2.07 4.19 12.12
N GLY A 94 2.72 5.36 12.30
CA GLY A 94 3.92 5.51 13.11
C GLY A 94 5.25 5.20 12.38
N LEU A 95 5.18 4.66 11.16
CA LEU A 95 6.34 4.34 10.32
C LEU A 95 7.04 5.60 9.80
N VAL A 96 8.37 5.59 9.74
CA VAL A 96 9.15 6.64 9.07
C VAL A 96 9.52 6.19 7.67
N LEU A 97 8.91 6.80 6.65
CA LEU A 97 8.99 6.32 5.27
C LEU A 97 9.21 7.47 4.29
N ALA A 98 9.81 7.14 3.15
CA ALA A 98 9.78 8.02 1.98
C ALA A 98 8.37 8.03 1.38
N ASN A 99 7.88 9.21 1.00
CA ASN A 99 6.57 9.40 0.36
C ASN A 99 5.39 8.73 1.09
N ALA A 100 5.44 8.62 2.43
CA ALA A 100 4.45 7.89 3.22
C ALA A 100 4.29 6.39 2.84
N GLY A 101 5.26 5.80 2.14
CA GLY A 101 5.14 4.42 1.63
C GLY A 101 4.19 4.29 0.44
N ILE A 102 3.72 5.41 -0.13
CA ILE A 102 2.89 5.44 -1.33
C ILE A 102 3.72 4.98 -2.53
N ASP A 103 3.14 4.08 -3.30
CA ASP A 103 3.77 3.49 -4.47
C ASP A 103 3.14 4.00 -5.77
N GLN A 104 3.99 4.36 -6.73
CA GLN A 104 3.62 4.78 -8.09
C GLN A 104 4.30 3.91 -9.17
N SER A 105 5.02 2.86 -8.79
CA SER A 105 5.73 1.97 -9.72
C SER A 105 4.72 1.11 -10.51
N ASN A 106 4.78 1.22 -11.84
CA ASN A 106 3.93 0.56 -12.84
C ASN A 106 2.53 1.13 -13.06
N VAL A 107 2.37 2.45 -13.00
CA VAL A 107 1.18 3.06 -13.59
C VAL A 107 1.51 3.50 -15.01
N ASP A 108 0.99 2.71 -15.96
CA ASP A 108 1.03 2.95 -17.39
C ASP A 108 0.68 4.43 -17.70
N HIS A 109 1.41 5.05 -18.62
CA HIS A 109 1.21 6.45 -19.04
C HIS A 109 -0.12 6.68 -19.80
N SER A 110 -1.08 5.77 -19.66
CA SER A 110 -2.49 6.07 -19.88
C SER A 110 -2.90 7.25 -18.99
N ASP A 111 -3.88 8.05 -19.42
CA ASP A 111 -4.28 9.36 -18.88
C ASP A 111 -4.58 9.44 -17.36
N LYS A 112 -4.43 8.36 -16.59
CA LYS A 112 -4.68 8.28 -15.15
C LYS A 112 -3.41 7.89 -14.40
N THR A 113 -2.73 8.87 -13.82
CA THR A 113 -1.66 8.61 -12.84
C THR A 113 -2.30 8.09 -11.54
N LEU A 114 -1.90 6.91 -11.09
CA LEU A 114 -2.42 6.26 -9.89
C LEU A 114 -1.39 6.30 -8.76
N ALA A 115 -1.87 6.22 -7.54
CA ALA A 115 -1.08 6.10 -6.33
C ALA A 115 -1.66 4.97 -5.47
N LEU A 116 -0.83 4.02 -5.06
CA LEU A 116 -1.22 2.94 -4.16
C LEU A 116 -0.80 3.30 -2.73
N LEU A 117 -1.79 3.56 -1.88
CA LEU A 117 -1.57 3.87 -0.46
C LEU A 117 -1.31 2.60 0.35
N LEU A 118 -0.74 2.74 1.54
CA LEU A 118 -0.64 1.62 2.48
C LEU A 118 -2.04 1.17 2.96
N PRO A 119 -2.18 -0.09 3.42
CA PRO A 119 -3.36 -0.54 4.16
C PRO A 119 -3.64 0.40 5.33
N VAL A 120 -4.92 0.65 5.62
CA VAL A 120 -5.30 1.54 6.73
C VAL A 120 -4.90 0.92 8.08
N ASP A 121 -5.02 -0.40 8.20
CA ASP A 121 -4.63 -1.16 9.38
C ASP A 121 -3.99 -2.50 8.94
N PRO A 122 -2.68 -2.50 8.61
CA PRO A 122 -2.00 -3.68 8.10
C PRO A 122 -1.92 -4.83 9.12
N ASP A 123 -1.95 -4.52 10.42
CA ASP A 123 -1.94 -5.54 11.48
C ASP A 123 -3.29 -6.28 11.50
N ALA A 124 -4.41 -5.56 11.39
CA ALA A 124 -5.72 -6.18 11.25
C ALA A 124 -5.83 -7.00 9.96
N SER A 125 -5.24 -6.54 8.85
CA SER A 125 -5.17 -7.31 7.60
C SER A 125 -4.38 -8.60 7.77
N ALA A 126 -3.21 -8.54 8.43
CA ALA A 126 -2.41 -9.72 8.73
C ALA A 126 -3.12 -10.69 9.67
N GLN A 127 -3.84 -10.19 10.67
CA GLN A 127 -4.63 -11.01 11.58
C GLN A 127 -5.76 -11.74 10.85
N ARG A 128 -6.57 -11.04 10.04
CA ARG A 128 -7.64 -11.64 9.24
C ARG A 128 -7.09 -12.71 8.30
N LEU A 129 -5.98 -12.41 7.63
CA LEU A 129 -5.35 -13.36 6.73
C LEU A 129 -4.87 -14.61 7.48
N ARG A 130 -4.20 -14.43 8.63
CA ARG A 130 -3.77 -15.55 9.47
C ARG A 130 -4.95 -16.41 9.93
N GLU A 131 -6.06 -15.80 10.34
CA GLU A 131 -7.26 -16.52 10.75
C GLU A 131 -7.87 -17.34 9.61
N ALA A 132 -7.88 -16.79 8.38
CA ALA A 132 -8.38 -17.50 7.20
C ALA A 132 -7.46 -18.63 6.73
N LEU A 133 -6.14 -18.48 6.89
CA LEU A 133 -5.16 -19.52 6.57
C LEU A 133 -5.13 -20.64 7.62
N ARG A 134 -5.57 -20.37 8.85
CA ARG A 134 -5.64 -21.37 9.92
C ARG A 134 -6.67 -22.45 9.61
N GLY A 135 -6.30 -23.70 9.87
CA GLY A 135 -7.18 -24.84 9.67
C GLY A 135 -7.32 -25.31 8.22
N TRP A 136 -6.68 -24.61 7.27
CA TRP A 136 -6.56 -25.15 5.92
C TRP A 136 -5.68 -26.40 5.93
N ARG A 137 -6.18 -27.47 5.29
CA ARG A 137 -5.42 -28.68 5.01
C ARG A 137 -5.49 -28.89 3.51
N ALA A 138 -4.34 -29.05 2.85
CA ALA A 138 -4.30 -29.41 1.43
C ALA A 138 -5.18 -30.65 1.21
N ARG A 139 -6.00 -30.61 0.15
CA ARG A 139 -6.89 -31.72 -0.22
C ARG A 139 -6.12 -32.88 -0.80
#